data_AF-A0AAW2T2V4-F1
#
_entry.id   AF-A0AAW2T2V4-F1
#
_cell.length_a   1.000
_cell.length_b   1.000
_cell.length_c   1.000
_cell.angle_alpha   90.00
_cell.angle_beta   90.00
_cell.angle_gamma   90.00
#
_symmetry.space_group_name_H-M   'P 1'
#
loop_
_entity.id
_entity.type
_entity.pdbx_description
1 polymer ?
#
loop_
_entity_poly.entity_id
_entity_poly.type
_entity_poly.pdbx_seq_one_letter_code
_entity_poly.pdbx_strand_id
1 'polypeptide(L)'
;MSSAAVASQAPFSMQSLSTDEPVVSVDWLHSNLQEPDVKVLDASWYMPDEQRNPLQEYQVAHIPGALFFDIDGVTDRTTDLPHMLPSEEAFAAAVSALGIENKDALVVYDGKGIFSAARVWWMFRVFGHDRIWVLDGGFPRWRASGFYVESSASSDAILKASAASDAIEKVYQGQQVGPITFQTNFQPHLIWKLEQVHKNIEEQTHQHVDARSKARFDGVAPEPRKGLRSGHVPRSKCLPFPQMMDGSQTLLPAAELKKKFEQEGQKWYPYIAVCVPEPFV
;
A
#
# COMPACT_ATOMS: atom_id res chain seq x y z
N MET A 1 -27.95 -28.49 -38.74
CA MET A 1 -27.42 -28.57 -37.36
C MET A 1 -25.91 -28.45 -37.45
N SER A 2 -25.36 -27.27 -37.19
CA SER A 2 -23.91 -27.05 -37.20
C SER A 2 -23.54 -26.57 -35.81
N SER A 3 -22.92 -27.46 -35.04
CA SER A 3 -22.41 -27.18 -33.70
C SER A 3 -21.13 -26.37 -33.83
N ALA A 4 -21.14 -25.12 -33.38
CA ALA A 4 -19.94 -24.32 -33.26
C ALA A 4 -19.20 -24.74 -31.98
N ALA A 5 -18.01 -25.31 -32.14
CA ALA A 5 -17.12 -25.62 -31.03
C ALA A 5 -16.65 -24.31 -30.38
N VAL A 6 -16.98 -24.14 -29.11
CA VAL A 6 -16.43 -23.10 -28.25
C VAL A 6 -14.97 -23.46 -27.98
N ALA A 7 -14.04 -22.65 -28.47
CA ALA A 7 -12.63 -22.78 -28.16
C ALA A 7 -12.43 -22.43 -26.67
N SER A 8 -12.06 -23.42 -25.85
CA SER A 8 -11.61 -23.18 -24.48
C SER A 8 -10.27 -22.45 -24.53
N GLN A 9 -10.21 -21.21 -24.05
CA GLN A 9 -8.94 -20.57 -23.75
C GLN A 9 -8.26 -21.36 -22.63
N ALA A 10 -6.99 -21.70 -22.83
CA ALA A 10 -6.18 -22.38 -21.82
C ALA A 10 -6.04 -21.47 -20.57
N PRO A 11 -6.02 -22.04 -19.35
CA PRO A 11 -5.84 -21.26 -18.14
C PRO A 11 -4.45 -20.62 -18.16
N PHE A 12 -4.41 -19.29 -18.08
CA PHE A 12 -3.16 -18.53 -17.97
C PHE A 12 -2.54 -18.83 -16.60
N SER A 13 -1.38 -19.49 -16.59
CA SER A 13 -0.68 -19.87 -15.35
C SER A 13 -0.25 -18.64 -14.55
N MET A 14 -0.45 -18.68 -13.22
CA MET A 14 0.07 -17.72 -12.23
C MET A 14 1.59 -17.47 -12.32
N GLN A 15 2.33 -18.29 -13.07
CA GLN A 15 3.78 -18.20 -13.27
C GLN A 15 4.26 -17.01 -14.13
N SER A 16 3.40 -16.08 -14.54
CA SER A 16 3.79 -15.01 -15.49
C SER A 16 3.45 -13.57 -15.07
N LEU A 17 2.98 -13.32 -13.84
CA LEU A 17 2.98 -11.95 -13.35
C LEU A 17 4.40 -11.52 -13.04
N SER A 18 4.89 -10.52 -13.78
CA SER A 18 6.15 -9.89 -13.47
C SER A 18 6.06 -9.22 -12.10
N THR A 19 7.04 -9.48 -11.24
CA THR A 19 7.25 -8.74 -9.99
C THR A 19 7.84 -7.34 -10.24
N ASP A 20 8.20 -7.03 -11.50
CA ASP A 20 8.70 -5.71 -11.89
C ASP A 20 7.55 -4.69 -12.09
N GLU A 21 6.35 -5.17 -12.38
CA GLU A 21 5.16 -4.31 -12.51
C GLU A 21 4.53 -4.10 -11.12
N PRO A 22 4.29 -2.86 -10.67
CA PRO A 22 3.75 -2.59 -9.34
C PRO A 22 2.24 -2.79 -9.23
N VAL A 23 1.54 -2.95 -10.35
CA VAL A 23 0.07 -2.99 -10.42
C VAL A 23 -0.45 -4.18 -11.22
N VAL A 24 -1.68 -4.61 -10.90
CA VAL A 24 -2.48 -5.57 -11.69
C VAL A 24 -3.83 -4.96 -12.02
N SER A 25 -4.41 -5.32 -13.17
CA SER A 25 -5.72 -4.81 -13.56
C SER A 25 -6.86 -5.49 -12.79
N VAL A 26 -8.00 -4.80 -12.72
CA VAL A 26 -9.24 -5.37 -12.16
C VAL A 26 -9.71 -6.62 -12.92
N ASP A 27 -9.49 -6.68 -14.24
CA ASP A 27 -9.82 -7.84 -15.07
C ASP A 27 -8.94 -9.04 -14.68
N TRP A 28 -7.64 -8.82 -14.47
CA TRP A 28 -6.73 -9.87 -14.03
C TRP A 28 -7.16 -10.41 -12.68
N LEU A 29 -7.43 -9.54 -11.69
CA LEU A 29 -7.87 -10.00 -10.38
C LEU A 29 -9.19 -10.77 -10.47
N HIS A 30 -10.16 -10.27 -11.24
CA HIS A 30 -11.43 -10.96 -11.44
C HIS A 30 -11.26 -12.37 -12.03
N SER A 31 -10.37 -12.54 -13.01
CA SER A 31 -10.08 -13.86 -13.60
C SER A 31 -9.31 -14.82 -12.68
N ASN A 32 -8.59 -14.31 -11.67
CA ASN A 32 -7.71 -15.10 -10.81
C ASN A 32 -8.19 -15.17 -9.35
N LEU A 33 -9.36 -14.61 -9.03
CA LEU A 33 -9.85 -14.48 -7.64
C LEU A 33 -10.07 -15.81 -6.92
N GLN A 34 -10.27 -16.90 -7.68
CA GLN A 34 -10.52 -18.24 -7.14
C GLN A 34 -9.24 -19.07 -6.95
N GLU A 35 -8.08 -18.52 -7.32
CA GLU A 35 -6.81 -19.19 -7.14
C GLU A 35 -6.44 -19.23 -5.65
N PRO A 36 -6.09 -20.41 -5.09
CA PRO A 36 -5.95 -20.59 -3.64
C PRO A 36 -4.78 -19.82 -3.03
N ASP A 37 -3.77 -19.51 -3.83
CA ASP A 37 -2.59 -18.75 -3.41
C ASP A 37 -2.78 -17.24 -3.64
N VAL A 38 -3.89 -16.76 -4.22
CA VAL A 38 -4.18 -15.33 -4.39
C VAL A 38 -4.96 -14.81 -3.18
N LYS A 39 -4.41 -13.82 -2.48
CA LYS A 39 -5.08 -13.13 -1.37
C LYS A 39 -5.25 -11.66 -1.69
N VAL A 40 -6.44 -11.16 -1.41
CA VAL A 40 -6.79 -9.76 -1.63
C VAL A 40 -6.77 -9.03 -0.30
N LEU A 41 -6.13 -7.87 -0.25
CA LEU A 41 -6.06 -7.02 0.94
C LEU A 41 -6.79 -5.71 0.67
N ASP A 42 -7.83 -5.43 1.45
CA ASP A 42 -8.38 -4.09 1.58
C ASP A 42 -7.50 -3.30 2.56
N ALA A 43 -6.70 -2.40 2.02
CA ALA A 43 -5.83 -1.51 2.78
C ALA A 43 -6.42 -0.09 2.86
N SER A 44 -7.75 0.04 2.83
CA SER A 44 -8.42 1.34 2.91
C SER A 44 -8.05 2.08 4.18
N TRP A 45 -7.55 3.30 3.99
CA TRP A 45 -7.30 4.26 5.05
C TRP A 45 -7.63 5.66 4.53
N TYR A 46 -8.20 6.48 5.39
CA TYR A 46 -8.68 7.82 5.03
C TYR A 46 -8.09 8.86 5.96
N MET A 47 -7.94 10.08 5.45
CA MET A 47 -7.46 11.17 6.27
C MET A 47 -8.49 11.49 7.37
N PRO A 48 -8.06 11.92 8.58
CA PRO A 48 -8.98 12.17 9.69
C PRO A 48 -10.11 13.16 9.40
N ASP A 49 -9.88 14.12 8.50
CA ASP A 49 -10.84 15.13 8.06
C ASP A 49 -11.91 14.60 7.10
N GLU A 50 -11.69 13.45 6.47
CA GLU A 50 -12.65 12.82 5.56
C GLU A 50 -13.84 12.18 6.30
N GLN A 51 -13.71 11.93 7.61
CA GLN A 51 -14.76 11.33 8.46
C GLN A 51 -15.33 10.01 7.91
N ARG A 52 -14.48 9.23 7.22
CA ARG A 52 -14.81 7.92 6.69
C ARG A 52 -14.26 6.83 7.60
N ASN A 53 -15.02 5.77 7.79
CA ASN A 53 -14.60 4.60 8.57
C ASN A 53 -14.27 3.44 7.62
N PRO A 54 -12.97 3.14 7.40
CA PRO A 54 -12.57 2.13 6.41
C PRO A 54 -13.06 0.73 6.78
N LEU A 55 -13.00 0.35 8.06
CA LEU A 55 -13.47 -0.96 8.51
C LEU A 55 -14.98 -1.12 8.30
N GLN A 56 -15.76 -0.08 8.59
CA GLN A 56 -17.20 -0.10 8.37
C GLN A 56 -17.54 -0.17 6.87
N GLU A 57 -16.83 0.58 6.03
CA GLU A 57 -17.03 0.51 4.58
C GLU A 57 -16.68 -0.87 4.01
N TYR A 58 -15.57 -1.45 4.44
CA TYR A 58 -15.18 -2.83 4.12
C TYR A 58 -16.28 -3.83 4.51
N GLN A 59 -16.82 -3.72 5.74
CA GLN A 59 -17.90 -4.59 6.20
C GLN A 59 -19.16 -4.51 5.33
N VAL A 60 -19.46 -3.32 4.79
CA VAL A 60 -20.60 -3.10 3.91
C VAL A 60 -20.35 -3.65 2.51
N ALA A 61 -19.15 -3.44 1.96
CA ALA A 61 -18.81 -3.76 0.58
C ALA A 61 -17.30 -3.91 0.39
N HIS A 62 -16.87 -5.10 -0.03
CA HIS A 62 -15.46 -5.40 -0.34
C HIS A 62 -15.32 -6.39 -1.51
N ILE A 63 -14.12 -6.50 -2.07
CA ILE A 63 -13.81 -7.54 -3.07
C ILE A 63 -13.97 -8.92 -2.40
N PRO A 64 -14.60 -9.92 -3.06
CA PRO A 64 -14.88 -11.21 -2.44
C PRO A 64 -13.64 -11.90 -1.89
N GLY A 65 -13.72 -12.40 -0.65
CA GLY A 65 -12.61 -13.06 0.01
C GLY A 65 -11.44 -12.14 0.41
N ALA A 66 -11.57 -10.82 0.26
CA ALA A 66 -10.57 -9.88 0.73
C ALA A 66 -10.43 -9.94 2.25
N LEU A 67 -9.22 -9.69 2.75
CA LEU A 67 -8.91 -9.47 4.16
C LEU A 67 -8.76 -7.97 4.39
N PHE A 68 -9.17 -7.46 5.54
CA PHE A 68 -8.93 -6.07 5.91
C PHE A 68 -7.54 -5.92 6.54
N PHE A 69 -6.70 -5.07 5.97
CA PHE A 69 -5.38 -4.72 6.48
C PHE A 69 -5.46 -3.36 7.18
N ASP A 70 -5.49 -3.37 8.51
CA ASP A 70 -5.54 -2.15 9.30
C ASP A 70 -4.16 -1.46 9.34
N ILE A 71 -3.99 -0.40 8.54
CA ILE A 71 -2.75 0.37 8.49
C ILE A 71 -2.45 1.07 9.83
N ASP A 72 -3.45 1.46 10.62
CA ASP A 72 -3.24 2.04 11.96
C ASP A 72 -2.97 0.94 13.01
N GLY A 73 -3.48 -0.26 12.76
CA GLY A 73 -3.20 -1.49 13.52
C GLY A 73 -1.78 -2.02 13.33
N VAL A 74 -1.25 -1.95 12.12
CA VAL A 74 0.06 -2.51 11.72
C VAL A 74 1.14 -1.43 11.64
N THR A 75 1.42 -0.80 12.78
CA THR A 75 2.48 0.23 12.91
C THR A 75 3.43 -0.05 14.07
N ASP A 76 4.54 0.68 14.10
CA ASP A 76 5.38 0.75 15.30
C ASP A 76 4.58 1.28 16.49
N ARG A 77 4.78 0.69 17.66
CA ARG A 77 4.17 1.11 18.94
C ARG A 77 5.17 1.79 19.89
N THR A 78 6.42 1.95 19.46
CA THR A 78 7.47 2.60 20.26
C THR A 78 7.56 4.11 20.06
N THR A 79 6.73 4.67 19.17
CA THR A 79 6.77 6.08 18.78
C THR A 79 5.37 6.64 18.56
N ASP A 80 5.19 7.92 18.86
CA ASP A 80 3.96 8.67 18.57
C ASP A 80 3.90 9.17 17.12
N LEU A 81 4.95 8.89 16.32
CA LEU A 81 4.97 9.22 14.90
C LEU A 81 3.97 8.32 14.15
N PRO A 82 3.16 8.89 13.26
CA PRO A 82 2.10 8.15 12.62
C PRO A 82 2.61 7.26 11.49
N HIS A 83 2.02 6.05 11.39
CA HIS A 83 2.33 5.06 10.34
C HIS A 83 3.82 4.75 10.24
N MET A 84 4.52 4.64 11.36
CA MET A 84 5.89 4.12 11.36
C MET A 84 5.87 2.62 11.09
N LEU A 85 6.90 2.13 10.40
CA LEU A 85 7.04 0.71 10.13
C LEU A 85 7.17 -0.07 11.44
N PRO A 86 6.38 -1.15 11.65
CA PRO A 86 6.59 -2.03 12.80
C PRO A 86 7.96 -2.74 12.73
N SER A 87 8.37 -3.40 13.81
CA SER A 87 9.52 -4.31 13.78
C SER A 87 9.25 -5.50 12.85
N GLU A 88 10.32 -6.17 12.39
CA GLU A 88 10.20 -7.40 11.59
C GLU A 88 9.34 -8.46 12.29
N GLU A 89 9.57 -8.66 13.58
CA GLU A 89 8.86 -9.61 14.42
C GLU A 89 7.38 -9.28 14.53
N ALA A 90 7.05 -8.00 14.74
CA ALA A 90 5.68 -7.51 14.84
C ALA A 90 4.95 -7.66 13.48
N PHE A 91 5.60 -7.28 12.37
CA PHE A 91 5.04 -7.46 11.03
C PHE A 91 4.78 -8.94 10.71
N ALA A 92 5.78 -9.81 10.95
CA ALA A 92 5.65 -11.26 10.76
C ALA A 92 4.45 -11.82 11.54
N ALA A 93 4.29 -11.41 12.80
CA ALA A 93 3.19 -11.85 13.64
C ALA A 93 1.82 -11.37 13.13
N ALA A 94 1.71 -10.10 12.74
CA ALA A 94 0.47 -9.52 12.22
C ALA A 94 0.03 -10.18 10.90
N VAL A 95 0.95 -10.32 9.96
CA VAL A 95 0.71 -10.95 8.65
C VAL A 95 0.38 -12.43 8.80
N SER A 96 1.04 -13.14 9.73
CA SER A 96 0.68 -14.53 10.07
C SER A 96 -0.73 -14.63 10.68
N ALA A 97 -1.13 -13.67 11.53
CA ALA A 97 -2.47 -13.62 12.11
C ALA A 97 -3.58 -13.30 11.08
N LEU A 98 -3.25 -12.57 10.01
CA LEU A 98 -4.12 -12.44 8.82
C LEU A 98 -4.23 -13.75 8.03
N GLY A 99 -3.42 -14.75 8.36
CA GLY A 99 -3.35 -16.03 7.67
C GLY A 99 -2.58 -15.95 6.37
N ILE A 100 -1.63 -15.02 6.23
CA ILE A 100 -0.78 -14.87 5.05
C ILE A 100 0.53 -15.64 5.24
N GLU A 101 1.02 -16.24 4.17
CA GLU A 101 2.24 -17.04 4.08
C GLU A 101 3.16 -16.48 2.99
N ASN A 102 4.45 -16.81 3.03
CA ASN A 102 5.42 -16.33 2.03
C ASN A 102 5.11 -16.75 0.59
N LYS A 103 4.33 -17.83 0.39
CA LYS A 103 3.96 -18.34 -0.92
C LYS A 103 2.79 -17.59 -1.57
N ASP A 104 2.06 -16.77 -0.81
CA ASP A 104 0.86 -16.12 -1.32
C ASP A 104 1.21 -15.05 -2.36
N ALA A 105 0.33 -14.85 -3.33
CA ALA A 105 0.29 -13.70 -4.21
C ALA A 105 -0.70 -12.69 -3.64
N LEU A 106 -0.24 -11.47 -3.36
CA LEU A 106 -1.03 -10.45 -2.69
C LEU A 106 -1.48 -9.38 -3.69
N VAL A 107 -2.78 -9.08 -3.70
CA VAL A 107 -3.32 -7.92 -4.42
C VAL A 107 -3.93 -6.96 -3.42
N VAL A 108 -3.36 -5.77 -3.32
CA VAL A 108 -3.77 -4.74 -2.37
C VAL A 108 -4.59 -3.69 -3.07
N TYR A 109 -5.73 -3.31 -2.49
CA TYR A 109 -6.53 -2.20 -2.99
C TYR A 109 -6.94 -1.25 -1.85
N ASP A 110 -7.48 -0.10 -2.22
CA ASP A 110 -8.15 0.80 -1.29
C ASP A 110 -9.39 1.44 -1.91
N GLY A 111 -10.20 2.08 -1.06
CA GLY A 111 -11.45 2.74 -1.45
C GLY A 111 -11.30 4.09 -2.18
N LYS A 112 -10.08 4.59 -2.45
CA LYS A 112 -9.83 5.85 -3.20
C LYS A 112 -9.20 5.63 -4.57
N GLY A 113 -8.88 4.39 -4.94
CA GLY A 113 -8.17 4.06 -6.17
C GLY A 113 -6.76 3.59 -5.85
N ILE A 114 -5.79 4.51 -5.83
CA ILE A 114 -4.43 4.26 -5.36
C ILE A 114 -4.04 5.36 -4.37
N PHE A 115 -4.17 5.07 -3.09
CA PHE A 115 -3.82 5.97 -1.99
C PHE A 115 -3.04 5.22 -0.92
N SER A 116 -3.73 4.46 -0.07
CA SER A 116 -3.16 3.75 1.06
C SER A 116 -2.68 2.33 0.68
N ALA A 117 -3.21 1.76 -0.41
CA ALA A 117 -2.74 0.46 -0.94
C ALA A 117 -1.26 0.47 -1.29
N ALA A 118 -0.75 1.57 -1.85
CA ALA A 118 0.67 1.75 -2.18
C ALA A 118 1.58 1.65 -0.94
N ARG A 119 1.09 2.08 0.23
CA ARG A 119 1.83 1.96 1.49
C ARG A 119 1.99 0.49 1.89
N VAL A 120 0.92 -0.29 1.84
CA VAL A 120 0.96 -1.71 2.20
C VAL A 120 1.79 -2.50 1.18
N TRP A 121 1.65 -2.23 -0.12
CA TRP A 121 2.53 -2.77 -1.16
C TRP A 121 4.02 -2.55 -0.82
N TRP A 122 4.40 -1.32 -0.50
CA TRP A 122 5.78 -1.00 -0.12
C TRP A 122 6.19 -1.68 1.19
N MET A 123 5.31 -1.79 2.19
CA MET A 123 5.60 -2.45 3.46
C MET A 123 5.98 -3.93 3.27
N PHE A 124 5.22 -4.68 2.47
CA PHE A 124 5.57 -6.08 2.18
C PHE A 124 6.91 -6.22 1.46
N ARG A 125 7.22 -5.33 0.50
CA ARG A 125 8.52 -5.32 -0.19
C ARG A 125 9.68 -4.96 0.74
N VAL A 126 9.48 -4.00 1.64
CA VAL A 126 10.41 -3.70 2.74
C VAL A 126 10.72 -4.95 3.55
N PHE A 127 9.74 -5.80 3.81
CA PHE A 127 9.92 -7.06 4.53
C PHE A 127 10.23 -8.26 3.61
N GLY A 128 10.57 -8.01 2.34
CA GLY A 128 11.12 -9.02 1.43
C GLY A 128 10.10 -9.89 0.71
N HIS A 129 8.84 -9.45 0.60
CA HIS A 129 7.81 -10.15 -0.14
C HIS A 129 7.46 -9.40 -1.43
N ASP A 130 7.98 -9.89 -2.55
CA ASP A 130 7.85 -9.25 -3.88
C ASP A 130 6.61 -9.70 -4.67
N ARG A 131 5.93 -10.77 -4.25
CA ARG A 131 4.69 -11.26 -4.88
C ARG A 131 3.48 -10.43 -4.45
N ILE A 132 3.59 -9.12 -4.57
CA ILE A 132 2.56 -8.16 -4.16
C ILE A 132 2.38 -7.07 -5.21
N TRP A 133 1.11 -6.78 -5.50
CA TRP A 133 0.71 -5.78 -6.49
C TRP A 133 -0.39 -4.89 -5.93
N VAL A 134 -0.48 -3.66 -6.42
CA VAL A 134 -1.63 -2.79 -6.18
C VAL A 134 -2.69 -3.03 -7.25
N LEU A 135 -3.97 -3.08 -6.87
CA LEU A 135 -5.08 -3.15 -7.81
C LEU A 135 -5.24 -1.80 -8.52
N ASP A 136 -4.99 -1.78 -9.82
CA ASP A 136 -4.99 -0.55 -10.60
C ASP A 136 -6.40 0.05 -10.70
N GLY A 137 -6.57 1.28 -10.22
CA GLY A 137 -7.88 1.92 -10.05
C GLY A 137 -8.67 1.50 -8.81
N GLY A 138 -8.13 0.58 -7.99
CA GLY A 138 -8.66 0.18 -6.68
C GLY A 138 -10.12 -0.29 -6.67
N PHE A 139 -10.76 -0.16 -5.50
CA PHE A 139 -12.17 -0.51 -5.34
C PHE A 139 -13.13 0.30 -6.23
N PRO A 140 -12.89 1.62 -6.49
CA PRO A 140 -13.72 2.39 -7.41
C PRO A 140 -13.79 1.75 -8.81
N ARG A 141 -12.65 1.35 -9.38
CA ARG A 141 -12.61 0.70 -10.71
C ARG A 141 -13.21 -0.70 -10.71
N TRP A 142 -13.02 -1.48 -9.64
CA TRP A 142 -13.68 -2.78 -9.47
C TRP A 142 -15.20 -2.65 -9.57
N ARG A 143 -15.79 -1.71 -8.83
CA ARG A 143 -17.24 -1.43 -8.87
C ARG A 143 -17.70 -0.90 -10.23
N ALA A 144 -16.95 0.02 -10.82
CA ALA A 144 -17.28 0.58 -12.13
C ALA A 144 -17.27 -0.49 -13.25
N SER A 145 -16.49 -1.57 -13.07
CA SER A 145 -16.42 -2.70 -14.00
C SER A 145 -17.59 -3.68 -13.83
N GLY A 146 -18.48 -3.46 -12.86
CA GLY A 146 -19.65 -4.31 -12.61
C GLY A 146 -19.30 -5.66 -11.98
N PHE A 147 -18.09 -5.82 -11.44
CA PHE A 147 -17.68 -7.05 -10.77
C PHE A 147 -18.39 -7.24 -9.44
N TYR A 148 -18.56 -8.50 -9.06
CA TYR A 148 -19.24 -8.87 -7.83
C TYR A 148 -18.52 -8.30 -6.61
N VAL A 149 -19.30 -7.84 -5.64
CA VAL A 149 -18.85 -7.28 -4.37
C VAL A 149 -19.52 -8.06 -3.27
N GLU A 150 -18.74 -8.50 -2.30
CA GLU A 150 -19.26 -9.19 -1.13
C GLU A 150 -19.80 -8.16 -0.13
N SER A 151 -21.00 -8.41 0.37
CA SER A 151 -21.66 -7.60 1.39
C SER A 151 -21.73 -8.38 2.70
N SER A 152 -21.42 -7.73 3.82
CA SER A 152 -21.26 -8.35 5.14
C SER A 152 -19.98 -9.18 5.22
N ALA A 153 -18.89 -8.52 5.60
CA ALA A 153 -17.63 -9.23 5.88
C ALA A 153 -17.86 -10.38 6.86
N SER A 154 -17.23 -11.53 6.56
CA SER A 154 -17.32 -12.69 7.42
C SER A 154 -16.79 -12.38 8.81
N SER A 155 -17.37 -12.99 9.84
CA SER A 155 -16.84 -12.87 11.21
C SER A 155 -15.37 -13.29 11.28
N ASP A 156 -14.95 -14.26 10.46
CA ASP A 156 -13.56 -14.69 10.34
C ASP A 156 -12.62 -13.57 9.86
N ALA A 157 -12.98 -12.86 8.78
CA ALA A 157 -12.14 -11.78 8.24
C ALA A 157 -12.00 -10.61 9.22
N ILE A 158 -13.08 -10.27 9.95
CA ILE A 158 -13.04 -9.24 10.99
C ILE A 158 -12.16 -9.68 12.17
N LEU A 159 -12.29 -10.95 12.59
CA LEU A 159 -11.46 -11.52 13.65
C LEU A 159 -9.98 -11.54 13.27
N LYS A 160 -9.64 -11.85 12.01
CA LYS A 160 -8.27 -11.81 11.49
C LYS A 160 -7.68 -10.40 11.52
N ALA A 161 -8.43 -9.39 11.10
CA ALA A 161 -7.98 -7.99 11.15
C ALA A 161 -7.71 -7.53 12.60
N SER A 162 -8.58 -7.88 13.54
CA SER A 162 -8.37 -7.62 14.97
C SER A 162 -7.15 -8.39 15.50
N ALA A 163 -7.03 -9.68 15.16
CA ALA A 163 -5.92 -10.52 15.61
C ALA A 163 -4.56 -10.03 15.09
N ALA A 164 -4.52 -9.45 13.89
CA ALA A 164 -3.31 -8.85 13.33
C ALA A 164 -2.85 -7.64 14.15
N SER A 165 -3.77 -6.74 14.49
CA SER A 165 -3.49 -5.58 15.34
C SER A 165 -3.08 -6.00 16.76
N ASP A 166 -3.77 -7.00 17.32
CA ASP A 166 -3.43 -7.56 18.65
C ASP A 166 -2.05 -8.23 18.64
N ALA A 167 -1.65 -8.86 17.53
CA ALA A 167 -0.34 -9.48 17.41
C ALA A 167 0.79 -8.45 17.47
N ILE A 168 0.61 -7.27 16.85
CA ILE A 168 1.54 -6.14 16.96
C ILE A 168 1.72 -5.75 18.43
N GLU A 169 0.62 -5.49 19.13
CA GLU A 169 0.66 -5.10 20.55
C GLU A 169 1.37 -6.14 21.41
N LYS A 170 1.05 -7.42 21.22
CA LYS A 170 1.68 -8.53 21.96
C LYS A 170 3.19 -8.56 21.76
N VAL A 171 3.68 -8.40 20.53
CA VAL A 171 5.13 -8.38 20.27
C VAL A 171 5.81 -7.24 21.04
N TYR A 172 5.26 -6.03 20.97
CA TYR A 172 5.85 -4.88 21.68
C TYR A 172 5.75 -4.98 23.20
N GLN A 173 4.80 -5.75 23.72
CA GLN A 173 4.69 -6.06 25.15
C GLN A 173 5.53 -7.28 25.58
N GLY A 174 6.30 -7.89 24.67
CA GLY A 174 7.09 -9.10 24.94
C GLY A 174 6.24 -10.34 25.22
N GLN A 175 4.98 -10.35 24.76
CA GLN A 175 4.06 -11.45 24.93
C GLN A 175 4.19 -12.49 23.81
N GLN A 176 3.76 -13.72 24.10
CA GLN A 176 3.72 -14.78 23.10
C GLN A 176 2.62 -14.49 22.06
N VAL A 177 2.99 -14.67 20.80
CA VAL A 177 2.08 -14.57 19.65
C VAL A 177 1.75 -15.96 19.10
N GLY A 178 0.78 -16.03 18.20
CA GLY A 178 0.42 -17.27 17.52
C GLY A 178 1.55 -17.79 16.61
N PRO A 179 1.32 -18.94 15.95
CA PRO A 179 2.28 -19.49 14.99
C PRO A 179 2.68 -18.47 13.92
N ILE A 180 3.98 -18.36 13.66
CA ILE A 180 4.52 -17.50 12.61
C ILE A 180 4.56 -18.30 11.31
N THR A 181 3.77 -17.87 10.33
CA THR A 181 3.66 -18.47 9.00
C THR A 181 4.28 -17.61 7.90
N PHE A 182 4.68 -16.38 8.26
CA PHE A 182 5.33 -15.43 7.38
C PHE A 182 6.73 -15.07 7.89
N GLN A 183 7.74 -15.32 7.06
CA GLN A 183 9.14 -14.98 7.32
C GLN A 183 9.50 -13.66 6.63
N THR A 184 10.14 -12.74 7.35
CA THR A 184 10.62 -11.49 6.77
C THR A 184 12.04 -11.63 6.24
N ASN A 185 12.35 -10.84 5.22
CA ASN A 185 13.71 -10.57 4.75
C ASN A 185 13.85 -9.06 4.56
N PHE A 186 14.18 -8.36 5.65
CA PHE A 186 14.19 -6.90 5.65
C PHE A 186 15.14 -6.28 4.63
N GLN A 187 14.61 -5.31 3.88
CA GLN A 187 15.26 -4.58 2.81
C GLN A 187 15.59 -3.16 3.27
N PRO A 188 16.68 -2.94 4.04
CA PRO A 188 16.99 -1.65 4.65
C PRO A 188 17.22 -0.52 3.62
N HIS A 189 17.51 -0.86 2.37
CA HIS A 189 17.71 0.11 1.29
C HIS A 189 16.40 0.74 0.78
N LEU A 190 15.23 0.19 1.16
CA LEU A 190 13.91 0.72 0.81
C LEU A 190 13.36 1.73 1.83
N ILE A 191 14.13 2.02 2.89
CA ILE A 191 13.75 2.95 3.96
C ILE A 191 14.90 3.91 4.23
N TRP A 192 14.55 5.14 4.57
CA TRP A 192 15.49 6.13 5.08
C TRP A 192 15.09 6.54 6.49
N LYS A 193 16.07 6.53 7.40
CA LYS A 193 15.93 7.09 8.76
C LYS A 193 16.17 8.59 8.74
N LEU A 194 15.65 9.28 9.75
CA LEU A 194 15.79 10.73 9.91
C LEU A 194 17.25 11.20 9.81
N GLU A 195 18.19 10.47 10.39
CA GLU A 195 19.63 10.81 10.34
C GLU A 195 20.18 10.73 8.91
N GLN A 196 19.72 9.77 8.10
CA GLN A 196 20.10 9.65 6.69
C GLN A 196 19.54 10.82 5.88
N VAL A 197 18.28 11.21 6.15
CA VAL A 197 17.65 12.37 5.49
C VAL A 197 18.39 13.65 5.83
N HIS A 198 18.73 13.89 7.10
CA HIS A 198 19.56 15.02 7.54
C HIS A 198 20.92 15.05 6.83
N LYS A 199 21.62 13.92 6.80
CA LYS A 199 22.90 13.80 6.11
C LYS A 199 22.78 14.14 4.61
N ASN A 200 21.71 13.70 3.95
CA ASN A 200 21.52 13.98 2.54
C ASN A 200 21.10 15.43 2.23
N ILE A 201 20.53 16.18 3.19
CA ILE A 201 20.32 17.62 3.03
C ILE A 201 21.67 18.34 2.80
N GLU A 202 22.72 17.89 3.47
CA GLU A 202 24.07 18.44 3.36
C GLU A 202 24.81 17.87 2.14
N GLU A 203 24.83 16.54 2.00
CA GLU A 203 25.66 15.85 1.00
C GLU A 203 25.05 15.80 -0.41
N GLN A 204 23.73 15.91 -0.52
CA GLN A 204 22.99 15.89 -1.79
C GLN A 204 23.27 14.67 -2.68
N THR A 205 23.45 13.50 -2.07
CA THR A 205 23.68 12.24 -2.79
C THR A 205 22.42 11.72 -3.47
N HIS A 206 21.24 12.07 -2.95
CA HIS A 206 19.93 11.64 -3.43
C HIS A 206 18.98 12.83 -3.63
N GLN A 207 18.04 12.70 -4.57
CA GLN A 207 16.95 13.68 -4.73
C GLN A 207 15.80 13.39 -3.76
N HIS A 208 15.33 14.40 -3.03
CA HIS A 208 14.13 14.29 -2.19
C HIS A 208 12.89 14.65 -3.01
N VAL A 209 11.90 13.77 -2.99
CA VAL A 209 10.62 13.96 -3.68
C VAL A 209 9.51 13.90 -2.65
N ASP A 210 8.72 14.95 -2.58
CA ASP A 210 7.60 15.08 -1.67
C ASP A 210 6.28 14.85 -2.41
N ALA A 211 5.55 13.82 -1.99
CA ALA A 211 4.30 13.38 -2.61
C ALA A 211 3.05 14.14 -2.14
N ARG A 212 3.19 15.08 -1.19
CA ARG A 212 2.08 15.89 -0.68
C ARG A 212 1.58 16.88 -1.73
N SER A 213 0.38 17.43 -1.49
CA SER A 213 -0.14 18.53 -2.29
C SER A 213 0.81 19.74 -2.29
N LYS A 214 0.87 20.47 -3.40
CA LYS A 214 1.69 21.69 -3.53
C LYS A 214 1.42 22.72 -2.42
N ALA A 215 0.16 22.90 -2.02
CA ALA A 215 -0.20 23.83 -0.96
C ALA A 215 0.39 23.44 0.42
N ARG A 216 0.43 22.16 0.76
CA ARG A 216 1.08 21.64 1.98
C ARG A 216 2.61 21.77 1.90
N PHE A 217 3.18 21.43 0.74
CA PHE A 217 4.61 21.57 0.47
C PHE A 217 5.09 23.02 0.60
N ASP A 218 4.34 23.97 0.05
CA ASP A 218 4.65 25.41 0.12
C ASP A 218 4.32 26.02 1.51
N GLY A 219 3.72 25.24 2.41
CA GLY A 219 3.31 25.69 3.73
C GLY A 219 2.10 26.61 3.76
N VAL A 220 1.35 26.71 2.66
CA VAL A 220 0.14 27.53 2.51
C VAL A 220 -1.08 26.87 3.16
N ALA A 221 -1.18 25.54 3.06
CA ALA A 221 -2.22 24.76 3.71
C ALA A 221 -1.70 24.13 5.01
N PRO A 222 -2.53 24.01 6.06
CA PRO A 222 -2.15 23.32 7.28
C PRO A 222 -1.92 21.83 7.01
N GLU A 223 -1.08 21.22 7.84
CA GLU A 223 -0.99 19.77 7.91
C GLU A 223 -2.25 19.21 8.59
N PRO A 224 -2.81 18.11 8.08
CA PRO A 224 -4.07 17.54 8.57
C PRO A 224 -3.94 16.99 10.00
N ARG A 225 -2.71 16.69 10.44
CA ARG A 225 -2.42 16.28 11.81
C ARG A 225 -2.01 17.48 12.63
N LYS A 226 -2.69 17.67 13.77
CA LYS A 226 -2.42 18.75 14.72
C LYS A 226 -0.98 18.65 15.24
N GLY A 227 -0.26 19.78 15.24
CA GLY A 227 1.09 19.88 15.78
C GLY A 227 2.23 19.68 14.78
N LEU A 228 1.94 19.27 13.54
CA LEU A 228 2.95 19.20 12.48
C LEU A 228 3.19 20.57 11.85
N ARG A 229 4.47 20.91 11.63
CA ARG A 229 4.87 22.12 10.91
C ARG A 229 4.54 21.98 9.43
N SER A 230 4.13 23.09 8.82
CA SER A 230 3.94 23.20 7.38
C SER A 230 5.29 23.47 6.67
N GLY A 231 5.32 23.35 5.34
CA GLY A 231 6.56 23.47 4.56
C GLY A 231 7.13 22.10 4.15
N HIS A 232 8.41 22.06 3.79
CA HIS A 232 9.05 20.88 3.17
C HIS A 232 10.53 20.76 3.54
N VAL A 233 11.10 19.58 3.27
CA VAL A 233 12.54 19.31 3.45
C VAL A 233 13.33 20.23 2.53
N PRO A 234 14.36 20.94 2.99
CA PRO A 234 15.15 21.81 2.12
C PRO A 234 15.61 21.11 0.83
N ARG A 235 15.44 21.78 -0.32
CA ARG A 235 15.83 21.31 -1.67
C ARG A 235 15.06 20.10 -2.19
N SER A 236 14.03 19.62 -1.49
CA SER A 236 13.09 18.64 -2.04
C SER A 236 12.29 19.19 -3.21
N LYS A 237 11.78 18.28 -4.03
CA LYS A 237 10.91 18.55 -5.17
C LYS A 237 9.51 18.11 -4.84
N CYS A 238 8.51 18.92 -5.15
CA CYS A 238 7.11 18.56 -4.95
C CYS A 238 6.61 17.80 -6.17
N LEU A 239 6.25 16.53 -6.00
CA LEU A 239 5.59 15.73 -7.02
C LEU A 239 4.34 15.08 -6.41
N PRO A 240 3.22 15.82 -6.33
CA PRO A 240 2.01 15.35 -5.68
C PRO A 240 1.53 14.01 -6.26
N PHE A 241 1.30 13.01 -5.41
CA PHE A 241 0.90 11.66 -5.85
C PHE A 241 -0.33 11.63 -6.78
N PRO A 242 -1.35 12.53 -6.68
CA PRO A 242 -2.48 12.49 -7.60
C PRO A 242 -2.09 12.70 -9.06
N GLN A 243 -0.94 13.32 -9.32
CA GLN A 243 -0.44 13.51 -10.68
C GLN A 243 0.07 12.22 -11.33
N MET A 244 0.25 11.15 -10.55
CA MET A 244 0.71 9.84 -11.05
C MET A 244 -0.43 9.00 -11.61
N MET A 245 -1.68 9.45 -11.44
CA MET A 245 -2.87 8.75 -11.87
C MET A 245 -3.61 9.52 -12.97
N ASP A 246 -4.39 8.81 -13.77
CA ASP A 246 -5.33 9.38 -14.72
C ASP A 246 -6.68 9.74 -14.08
N GLY A 247 -7.63 10.24 -14.87
CA GLY A 247 -8.97 10.60 -14.42
C GLY A 247 -9.82 9.44 -13.90
N SER A 248 -9.40 8.20 -14.15
CA SER A 248 -10.03 6.97 -13.65
C SER A 248 -9.36 6.42 -12.39
N GLN A 249 -8.43 7.18 -11.79
CA GLN A 249 -7.63 6.78 -10.61
C GLN A 249 -6.69 5.60 -10.88
N THR A 250 -6.36 5.36 -12.15
CA THR A 250 -5.47 4.32 -12.62
C THR A 250 -4.06 4.89 -12.77
N LEU A 251 -3.03 4.10 -12.48
CA LEU A 251 -1.64 4.53 -12.63
C LEU A 251 -1.35 4.87 -14.09
N LEU A 252 -0.67 6.01 -14.33
CA LEU A 252 -0.28 6.39 -15.67
C LEU A 252 0.75 5.41 -16.25
N PRO A 253 0.80 5.24 -17.59
CA PRO A 253 1.83 4.42 -18.23
C PRO A 253 3.25 4.87 -17.85
N ALA A 254 4.19 3.93 -17.76
CA ALA A 254 5.57 4.20 -17.38
C ALA A 254 6.23 5.33 -18.20
N ALA A 255 5.92 5.44 -19.49
CA ALA A 255 6.41 6.50 -20.35
C ALA A 255 5.90 7.90 -19.97
N GLU A 256 4.69 8.00 -19.43
CA GLU A 256 4.11 9.26 -18.95
C GLU A 256 4.60 9.63 -17.56
N LEU A 257 4.71 8.64 -16.67
CA LEU A 257 5.36 8.82 -15.36
C LEU A 257 6.79 9.34 -15.55
N LYS A 258 7.56 8.69 -16.43
CA LYS A 258 8.91 9.13 -16.81
C LYS A 258 8.96 10.61 -17.19
N LYS A 259 8.05 11.07 -18.05
CA LYS A 259 7.97 12.49 -18.45
C LYS A 259 7.68 13.41 -17.28
N LYS A 260 6.80 13.02 -16.35
CA LYS A 260 6.47 13.83 -15.16
C LYS A 260 7.69 14.01 -14.24
N PHE A 261 8.44 12.94 -14.02
CA PHE A 261 9.68 13.01 -13.25
C PHE A 261 10.73 13.90 -13.94
N GLU A 262 10.90 13.77 -15.25
CA GLU A 262 11.84 14.59 -16.03
C GLU A 262 11.47 16.08 -16.05
N GLN A 263 10.17 16.41 -16.10
CA GLN A 263 9.67 17.79 -16.07
C GLN A 263 9.98 18.52 -14.76
N GLU A 264 10.01 17.81 -13.64
CA GLU A 264 10.40 18.37 -12.33
C GLU A 264 11.93 18.43 -12.12
N GLY A 265 12.70 18.13 -13.18
CA GLY A 265 14.16 18.13 -13.16
C GLY A 265 14.75 16.96 -12.37
N GLN A 266 14.01 15.84 -12.24
CA GLN A 266 14.51 14.67 -11.57
C GLN A 266 15.51 13.92 -12.45
N LYS A 267 16.62 13.50 -11.85
CA LYS A 267 17.63 12.62 -12.46
C LYS A 267 17.29 11.19 -12.07
N TRP A 268 17.46 10.25 -12.99
CA TRP A 268 17.08 8.83 -12.84
C TRP A 268 17.85 8.04 -11.76
N TYR A 269 18.61 8.72 -10.90
CA TYR A 269 19.46 8.12 -9.87
C TYR A 269 19.62 9.05 -8.67
N PRO A 270 19.78 8.48 -7.48
CA PRO A 270 18.75 7.82 -6.68
C PRO A 270 17.84 8.87 -5.99
N TYR A 271 16.56 8.54 -5.74
CA TYR A 271 15.61 9.44 -5.11
C TYR A 271 14.92 8.82 -3.89
N ILE A 272 14.48 9.67 -2.98
CA ILE A 272 13.77 9.32 -1.75
C ILE A 272 12.39 9.96 -1.82
N ALA A 273 11.35 9.14 -1.65
CA ALA A 273 9.98 9.62 -1.61
C ALA A 273 9.52 9.84 -0.16
N VAL A 274 8.96 11.02 0.12
CA VAL A 274 8.42 11.41 1.43
C VAL A 274 6.98 11.87 1.23
N CYS A 275 6.05 11.43 2.09
CA CYS A 275 4.61 11.76 1.96
C CYS A 275 4.00 12.37 3.24
N VAL A 276 4.75 12.38 4.34
CA VAL A 276 4.36 12.99 5.62
C VAL A 276 5.44 14.00 5.98
N PRO A 277 5.10 15.20 6.49
CA PRO A 277 6.11 16.13 6.96
C PRO A 277 6.92 15.46 8.07
N GLU A 278 8.23 15.35 7.88
CA GLU A 278 9.10 15.08 9.03
C GLU A 278 9.21 16.39 9.84
N PRO A 279 9.29 16.32 11.17
CA PRO A 279 9.53 17.48 12.01
C PRO A 279 10.98 17.95 11.81
N PHE A 280 11.29 18.61 10.69
CA PHE A 280 12.61 19.23 10.50
C PHE A 280 12.70 20.49 11.37
N VAL A 281 13.60 20.43 12.36
CA VAL A 281 14.08 21.48 13.30
C VAL A 281 13.02 22.20 14.10
#